data_AF-A0A0X9JG23-F1
#
_entry.id   AF-A0A0X9JG23-F1
#
_cell.length_a   1.000
_cell.length_b   1.000
_cell.length_c   1.000
_cell.angle_alpha   90.00
_cell.angle_beta   90.00
_cell.angle_gamma   90.00
#
_symmetry.space_group_name_H-M   'P 1'
#
loop_
_entity.id
_entity.type
_entity.pdbx_description
1 polymer ?
#
loop_
_entity_poly.entity_id
_entity_poly.type
_entity_poly.pdbx_seq_one_letter_code
_entity_poly.pdbx_strand_id
1 'polypeptide(L)'
;MSNKNKMIIGRRVNMRGNDLGAKLSEDNRKDEYLRLKDKLKSLTVDDIYNKIETAKILSLINEKKLYIFDGYKNFYSFLSDFKIAKSQAYKYIKIAAGVERGIIDYDFVASNGIENAIRKLEDNSIVKKSRQNSIKPLRFQLKIQESYNFYKQNPKFTGFLLDELFINRKDLLRDFLNQFIKK
;
A
#
# COMPACT_ATOMS: atom_id res chain seq x y z
N MET A 1 4.00 37.18 0.24
CA MET A 1 2.88 37.52 1.13
C MET A 1 2.19 36.22 1.52
N SER A 2 2.19 35.88 2.81
CA SER A 2 1.75 34.57 3.32
C SER A 2 0.23 34.58 3.51
N ASN A 3 -0.51 33.90 2.63
CA ASN A 3 -1.94 33.72 2.80
C ASN A 3 -2.18 32.44 3.61
N LYS A 4 -2.31 32.57 4.92
CA LYS A 4 -2.67 31.47 5.82
C LYS A 4 -4.15 31.16 5.63
N ASN A 5 -4.47 30.25 4.71
CA ASN A 5 -5.80 29.66 4.64
C ASN A 5 -6.07 28.91 5.95
N LYS A 6 -6.85 29.53 6.84
CA LYS A 6 -7.40 28.87 8.03
C LYS A 6 -8.30 27.72 7.54
N MET A 7 -7.85 26.48 7.78
CA MET A 7 -8.68 25.30 7.61
C MET A 7 -9.98 25.47 8.42
N ILE A 8 -11.12 25.43 7.74
CA ILE A 8 -12.42 25.30 8.41
C ILE A 8 -12.51 23.84 8.85
N ILE A 9 -12.19 23.61 10.12
CA ILE A 9 -12.35 22.30 10.76
C ILE A 9 -13.86 22.06 10.90
N GLY A 10 -14.39 21.07 10.16
CA GLY A 10 -15.74 20.56 10.38
C GLY A 10 -15.94 20.24 11.87
N ARG A 11 -17.08 20.68 12.43
CA ARG A 11 -17.49 20.60 13.85
C ARG A 11 -16.71 19.54 14.65
N ARG A 12 -15.62 19.95 15.32
CA ARG A 12 -15.05 19.15 16.41
C ARG A 12 -16.00 19.28 17.58
N VAL A 13 -16.65 18.18 17.95
CA VAL A 13 -17.38 18.10 19.22
C VAL A 13 -16.35 18.27 20.34
N ASN A 14 -16.31 19.47 20.92
CA ASN A 14 -15.57 19.73 22.15
C ASN A 14 -16.23 18.93 23.28
N MET A 15 -15.70 17.75 23.60
CA MET A 15 -16.02 17.11 24.87
C MET A 15 -15.12 17.72 25.94
N ARG A 16 -15.69 18.58 26.78
CA ARG A 16 -15.10 18.93 28.08
C ARG A 16 -14.97 17.63 28.87
N GLY A 17 -13.73 17.24 29.17
CA GLY A 17 -13.44 16.14 30.07
C GLY A 17 -13.86 16.51 31.49
N ASN A 18 -14.97 15.95 31.94
CA ASN A 18 -15.28 15.64 33.34
C ASN A 18 -16.70 15.05 33.35
N ASP A 19 -16.80 13.72 33.33
CA ASP A 19 -17.88 12.97 34.02
C ASP A 19 -17.77 11.44 33.94
N LEU A 20 -16.58 10.88 33.74
CA LEU A 20 -16.41 9.41 33.74
C LEU A 20 -16.39 8.78 35.15
N GLY A 21 -16.76 9.52 36.20
CA GLY A 21 -16.53 9.15 37.60
C GLY A 21 -17.74 9.11 38.54
N ALA A 22 -18.96 9.38 38.08
CA ALA A 22 -20.15 9.32 38.93
C ALA A 22 -20.77 7.91 38.93
N LYS A 23 -21.03 7.33 40.12
CA LYS A 23 -21.80 6.09 40.26
C LYS A 23 -23.26 6.35 39.82
N LEU A 24 -23.55 6.02 38.56
CA LEU A 24 -24.90 6.04 37.99
C LEU A 24 -25.71 4.82 38.51
N SER A 25 -27.02 4.99 38.73
CA SER A 25 -27.94 3.86 38.95
C SER A 25 -27.91 2.90 37.74
N GLU A 26 -28.26 1.63 37.92
CA GLU A 26 -28.24 0.62 36.83
C GLU A 26 -29.05 1.06 35.59
N ASP A 27 -30.20 1.71 35.77
CA ASP A 27 -30.98 2.28 34.65
C ASP A 27 -30.23 3.42 33.94
N ASN A 28 -29.59 4.31 34.69
CA ASN A 28 -28.77 5.39 34.13
C ASN A 28 -27.53 4.85 33.40
N ARG A 29 -26.97 3.71 33.84
CA ARG A 29 -25.84 3.05 33.15
C ARG A 29 -26.25 2.44 31.83
N LYS A 30 -27.45 1.85 31.76
CA LYS A 30 -28.00 1.27 30.53
C LYS A 30 -28.30 2.35 29.49
N ASP A 31 -28.90 3.46 29.91
CA ASP A 31 -29.17 4.60 29.03
C ASP A 31 -27.89 5.26 28.52
N GLU A 32 -26.89 5.43 29.39
CA GLU A 32 -25.57 5.95 28.99
C GLU A 32 -24.87 5.01 28.01
N TYR A 33 -24.94 3.68 28.25
CA TYR A 33 -24.41 2.69 27.31
C TYR A 33 -25.07 2.80 25.93
N LEU A 34 -26.40 2.90 25.86
CA LEU A 34 -27.12 3.02 24.59
C LEU A 34 -26.73 4.30 23.84
N ARG A 35 -26.63 5.43 24.56
CA ARG A 35 -26.16 6.71 23.99
C ARG A 35 -24.75 6.61 23.44
N LEU A 36 -23.81 6.04 24.20
CA LEU A 36 -22.43 5.85 23.76
C LEU A 36 -22.34 4.90 22.56
N LYS A 37 -23.13 3.83 22.55
CA LYS A 37 -23.20 2.88 21.44
C LYS A 37 -23.68 3.54 20.14
N ASP A 38 -24.74 4.33 20.20
CA ASP A 38 -25.27 5.00 19.01
C ASP A 38 -24.38 6.16 18.55
N LYS A 39 -23.73 6.85 19.49
CA LYS A 39 -22.66 7.81 19.17
C LYS A 39 -21.47 7.13 18.48
N LEU A 40 -21.06 5.96 18.96
CA LEU A 40 -19.98 5.22 18.32
C LEU A 40 -20.35 4.79 16.90
N LYS A 41 -21.58 4.29 16.68
CA LYS A 41 -22.07 3.94 15.34
C LYS A 41 -22.01 5.14 14.39
N SER A 42 -22.57 6.29 14.78
CA SER A 42 -22.55 7.50 13.94
C SER A 42 -21.13 7.95 13.61
N LEU A 43 -20.23 7.98 14.61
CA LEU A 43 -18.82 8.31 14.39
C LEU A 43 -18.13 7.34 13.43
N THR A 44 -18.42 6.04 13.51
CA THR A 44 -17.83 5.05 12.59
C THR A 44 -18.34 5.20 11.16
N VAL A 45 -19.63 5.53 10.99
CA VAL A 45 -20.23 5.76 9.67
C VAL A 45 -19.62 7.03 9.05
N ASP A 46 -19.57 8.11 9.81
CA ASP A 46 -18.98 9.38 9.37
C ASP A 46 -17.50 9.22 9.00
N ASP A 47 -16.72 8.46 9.79
CA ASP A 47 -15.32 8.17 9.49
C ASP A 47 -15.15 7.45 8.14
N ILE A 48 -16.01 6.47 7.83
CA ILE A 48 -15.95 5.75 6.55
C ILE A 48 -16.27 6.69 5.38
N TYR A 49 -17.32 7.51 5.49
CA TYR A 49 -17.66 8.48 4.45
C TYR A 49 -16.56 9.53 4.26
N ASN A 50 -15.97 10.03 5.35
CA ASN A 50 -14.85 10.96 5.28
C ASN A 50 -13.64 10.34 4.57
N LYS A 51 -13.37 9.05 4.80
CA LYS A 51 -12.29 8.34 4.10
C LYS A 51 -12.60 8.11 2.62
N ILE A 52 -13.85 7.82 2.27
CA ILE A 52 -14.31 7.74 0.87
C ILE A 52 -14.10 9.08 0.16
N GLU A 53 -14.49 10.18 0.80
CA GLU A 53 -14.33 11.51 0.22
C GLU A 53 -12.86 11.90 0.07
N THR A 54 -12.05 11.57 1.09
CA THR A 54 -10.59 11.68 1.01
C THR A 54 -10.04 10.91 -0.20
N ALA A 55 -10.54 9.70 -0.46
CA ALA A 55 -10.09 8.91 -1.59
C ALA A 55 -10.40 9.54 -2.94
N LYS A 56 -11.60 10.12 -3.11
CA LYS A 56 -11.96 10.87 -4.33
C LYS A 56 -11.03 12.06 -4.55
N ILE A 57 -10.83 12.88 -3.52
CA ILE A 57 -10.01 14.09 -3.59
C ILE A 57 -8.56 13.74 -3.92
N LEU A 58 -7.98 12.76 -3.21
CA LEU A 58 -6.60 12.35 -3.43
C LEU A 58 -6.38 11.77 -4.84
N SER A 59 -7.33 10.97 -5.35
CA SER A 59 -7.24 10.44 -6.72
C SER A 59 -7.22 11.58 -7.74
N LEU A 60 -8.15 12.53 -7.61
CA LEU A 60 -8.26 13.67 -8.52
C LEU A 60 -7.02 14.55 -8.51
N ILE A 61 -6.47 14.86 -7.31
CA ILE A 61 -5.23 15.63 -7.17
C ILE A 61 -4.05 14.89 -7.82
N ASN A 62 -3.96 13.57 -7.61
CA ASN A 62 -2.88 12.76 -8.15
C ASN A 62 -2.94 12.67 -9.69
N GLU A 63 -4.11 12.36 -10.25
CA GLU A 63 -4.35 12.20 -11.68
C GLU A 63 -4.10 13.50 -12.45
N LYS A 64 -4.66 14.61 -11.98
CA LYS A 64 -4.50 15.93 -12.58
C LYS A 64 -3.19 16.62 -12.17
N LYS A 65 -2.37 15.97 -11.34
CA LYS A 65 -1.11 16.49 -10.79
C LYS A 65 -1.25 17.86 -10.13
N LEU A 66 -2.37 18.13 -9.44
CA LEU A 66 -2.68 19.47 -8.89
C LEU A 66 -1.74 19.89 -7.76
N TYR A 67 -1.02 18.94 -7.15
CA TYR A 67 -0.01 19.22 -6.14
C TYR A 67 1.13 20.14 -6.61
N ILE A 68 1.30 20.31 -7.92
CA ILE A 68 2.30 21.24 -8.48
C ILE A 68 2.01 22.71 -8.14
N PHE A 69 0.74 23.06 -7.88
CA PHE A 69 0.37 24.44 -7.54
C PHE A 69 0.91 24.87 -6.17
N ASP A 70 1.16 23.90 -5.28
CA ASP A 70 1.83 24.11 -4.00
C ASP A 70 3.35 23.92 -4.09
N GLY A 71 3.90 23.75 -5.30
CA GLY A 71 5.34 23.60 -5.55
C GLY A 71 5.88 22.18 -5.29
N TYR A 72 5.02 21.18 -5.05
CA TYR A 72 5.46 19.81 -4.85
C TYR A 72 5.92 19.15 -6.16
N LYS A 73 7.10 18.51 -6.11
CA LYS A 73 7.64 17.75 -7.25
C LYS A 73 6.92 16.42 -7.51
N ASN A 74 6.27 15.85 -6.49
CA ASN A 74 5.56 14.59 -6.59
C ASN A 74 4.42 14.51 -5.56
N PHE A 75 3.42 13.68 -5.86
CA PHE A 75 2.24 13.50 -5.02
C PHE A 75 2.56 13.04 -3.59
N TYR A 76 3.55 12.16 -3.40
CA TYR A 76 3.89 11.67 -2.08
C TYR A 76 4.54 12.72 -1.18
N SER A 77 5.21 13.72 -1.77
CA SER A 77 5.68 14.90 -1.04
C SER A 77 4.51 15.78 -0.60
N PHE A 78 3.48 15.95 -1.42
CA PHE A 78 2.27 16.68 -1.04
C PHE A 78 1.54 16.06 0.17
N LEU A 79 1.54 14.72 0.29
CA LEU A 79 0.88 14.04 1.40
C LEU A 79 1.48 14.34 2.79
N SER A 80 2.71 14.85 2.88
CA SER A 80 3.35 15.15 4.17
C SER A 80 2.58 16.17 4.99
N ASP A 81 1.82 17.04 4.34
CA ASP A 81 1.08 18.13 5.00
C ASP A 81 -0.19 17.65 5.70
N PHE A 82 -0.73 16.50 5.29
CA PHE A 82 -2.08 16.05 5.69
C PHE A 82 -2.07 14.92 6.72
N LYS A 83 -0.91 14.55 7.28
CA LYS A 83 -0.74 13.38 8.16
C LYS A 83 -1.25 12.07 7.53
N ILE A 84 -1.18 11.97 6.19
CA ILE A 84 -1.61 10.77 5.46
C ILE A 84 -0.36 9.94 5.12
N ALA A 85 -0.30 8.72 5.64
CA ALA A 85 0.77 7.80 5.30
C ALA A 85 0.69 7.38 3.82
N LYS A 86 1.84 7.19 3.17
CA LYS A 86 1.91 6.75 1.76
C LYS A 86 1.11 5.46 1.50
N SER A 87 1.14 4.52 2.45
CA SER A 87 0.39 3.26 2.38
C SER A 87 -1.13 3.49 2.39
N GLN A 88 -1.62 4.46 3.17
CA GLN A 88 -3.05 4.80 3.17
C GLN A 88 -3.44 5.52 1.87
N ALA A 89 -2.65 6.50 1.42
CA ALA A 89 -2.91 7.17 0.15
C ALA A 89 -2.94 6.20 -1.04
N TYR A 90 -2.05 5.19 -1.05
CA TYR A 90 -2.09 4.12 -2.04
C TYR A 90 -3.43 3.34 -2.00
N LYS A 91 -3.92 2.97 -0.82
CA LYS A 91 -5.22 2.30 -0.67
C LYS A 91 -6.36 3.19 -1.19
N TYR A 92 -6.34 4.47 -0.86
CA TYR A 92 -7.34 5.43 -1.30
C TYR A 92 -7.38 5.58 -2.83
N ILE A 93 -6.23 5.77 -3.47
CA ILE A 93 -6.14 5.81 -4.95
C ILE A 93 -6.63 4.50 -5.55
N LYS A 94 -6.26 3.36 -4.96
CA LYS A 94 -6.67 2.04 -5.44
C LYS A 94 -8.20 1.85 -5.37
N ILE A 95 -8.85 2.33 -4.31
CA ILE A 95 -10.31 2.32 -4.18
C ILE A 95 -10.95 3.18 -5.27
N ALA A 96 -10.50 4.43 -5.44
CA ALA A 96 -11.06 5.32 -6.46
C ALA A 96 -10.94 4.73 -7.87
N ALA A 97 -9.78 4.18 -8.23
CA ALA A 97 -9.58 3.49 -9.51
C ALA A 97 -10.44 2.22 -9.65
N GLY A 98 -10.70 1.51 -8.54
CA GLY A 98 -11.60 0.35 -8.53
C GLY A 98 -13.06 0.73 -8.80
N VAL A 99 -13.48 1.89 -8.28
CA VAL A 99 -14.81 2.46 -8.53
C VAL A 99 -14.95 2.95 -9.96
N GLU A 100 -13.97 3.69 -10.47
CA GLU A 100 -13.97 4.16 -11.86
C GLU A 100 -14.08 3.01 -12.87
N ARG A 101 -13.48 1.85 -12.54
CA ARG A 101 -13.53 0.63 -13.35
C ARG A 101 -14.78 -0.22 -13.13
N GLY A 102 -15.69 0.18 -12.23
CA GLY A 102 -16.93 -0.54 -11.92
C GLY A 102 -16.73 -1.88 -11.20
N ILE A 103 -15.58 -2.13 -10.57
CA ILE A 103 -15.31 -3.39 -9.85
C ILE A 103 -15.95 -3.37 -8.45
N ILE A 104 -15.95 -2.20 -7.84
CA ILE A 104 -16.64 -1.88 -6.60
C ILE A 104 -17.36 -0.55 -6.78
N ASP A 105 -18.27 -0.21 -5.87
CA ASP A 105 -18.85 1.12 -5.75
C ASP A 105 -18.57 1.68 -4.34
N TYR A 106 -18.90 2.96 -4.13
CA TYR A 106 -18.67 3.59 -2.82
C TYR A 106 -19.61 3.07 -1.73
N ASP A 107 -20.80 2.56 -2.09
CA ASP A 107 -21.75 1.97 -1.13
C ASP A 107 -21.21 0.64 -0.58
N PHE A 108 -20.52 -0.13 -1.41
CA PHE A 108 -19.79 -1.33 -1.04
C PHE A 108 -18.67 -0.99 -0.07
N VAL A 109 -17.89 0.07 -0.34
CA VAL A 109 -16.84 0.54 0.58
C VAL A 109 -17.45 1.03 1.90
N ALA A 110 -18.58 1.73 1.86
CA ALA A 110 -19.28 2.22 3.03
C ALA A 110 -19.74 1.08 3.94
N SER A 111 -20.29 0.02 3.33
CA SER A 111 -20.86 -1.13 4.04
C SER A 111 -19.81 -2.13 4.52
N ASN A 112 -18.73 -2.32 3.77
CA ASN A 112 -17.73 -3.37 4.05
C ASN A 112 -16.41 -2.82 4.63
N GLY A 113 -16.21 -1.51 4.57
CA GLY A 113 -14.98 -0.85 5.01
C GLY A 113 -13.84 -0.97 4.00
N ILE A 114 -12.80 -0.17 4.25
CA ILE A 114 -11.67 0.02 3.34
C ILE A 114 -10.83 -1.25 3.14
N GLU A 115 -10.52 -1.98 4.22
CA GLU A 115 -9.66 -3.16 4.11
C GLU A 115 -10.31 -4.26 3.28
N ASN A 116 -11.62 -4.48 3.44
CA ASN A 116 -12.35 -5.46 2.64
C ASN A 116 -12.50 -5.03 1.18
N ALA A 117 -12.70 -3.73 0.93
CA ALA A 117 -12.68 -3.19 -0.42
C ALA A 117 -11.31 -3.42 -1.10
N ILE A 118 -10.21 -3.20 -0.39
CA ILE A 118 -8.86 -3.46 -0.90
C ILE A 118 -8.63 -4.94 -1.19
N ARG A 119 -9.05 -5.85 -0.30
CA ARG A 119 -8.97 -7.29 -0.53
C ARG A 119 -9.74 -7.71 -1.78
N LYS A 120 -10.98 -7.24 -1.95
CA LYS A 120 -11.79 -7.50 -3.15
C LYS A 120 -11.08 -7.03 -4.43
N LEU A 121 -10.40 -5.88 -4.38
CA LEU A 121 -9.61 -5.37 -5.52
C LEU A 121 -8.31 -6.17 -5.78
N GLU A 122 -7.78 -6.87 -4.77
CA GLU A 122 -6.62 -7.76 -4.88
C GLU A 122 -7.02 -9.10 -5.49
N ASP A 123 -8.15 -9.65 -5.07
CA ASP A 123 -8.71 -10.91 -5.56
C ASP A 123 -9.16 -10.80 -7.03
N ASN A 124 -9.68 -9.63 -7.44
CA ASN A 124 -10.01 -9.34 -8.84
C ASN A 124 -8.78 -8.95 -9.71
N SER A 125 -7.57 -8.99 -9.14
CA SER A 125 -6.27 -8.89 -9.84
C SER A 125 -6.08 -7.71 -10.82
N ILE A 126 -6.19 -6.47 -10.34
CA ILE A 126 -5.62 -5.29 -11.05
C ILE A 126 -4.08 -5.28 -11.00
N VAL A 127 -3.48 -5.98 -10.03
CA VAL A 127 -2.02 -6.10 -9.94
C VAL A 127 -1.67 -7.46 -10.48
N LYS A 128 -1.02 -7.52 -11.66
CA LYS A 128 -0.15 -8.65 -11.98
C LYS A 128 0.66 -8.87 -10.71
N LYS A 129 0.43 -9.99 -10.00
CA LYS A 129 1.38 -10.48 -8.99
C LYS A 129 2.73 -10.21 -9.60
N SER A 130 3.59 -9.47 -8.89
CA SER A 130 4.92 -9.17 -9.43
C SER A 130 5.42 -10.49 -9.99
N ARG A 131 6.01 -10.47 -11.19
CA ARG A 131 6.83 -11.60 -11.63
C ARG A 131 8.05 -11.65 -10.70
N GLN A 132 7.82 -11.79 -9.39
CA GLN A 132 8.77 -12.35 -8.47
C GLN A 132 8.97 -13.72 -9.06
N ASN A 133 10.04 -13.86 -9.83
CA ASN A 133 10.40 -15.08 -10.51
C ASN A 133 10.10 -16.22 -9.54
N SER A 134 9.21 -17.13 -9.94
CA SER A 134 8.84 -18.29 -9.12
C SER A 134 10.09 -19.10 -8.73
N ILE A 135 11.16 -18.91 -9.48
CA ILE A 135 12.51 -19.39 -9.24
C ILE A 135 13.29 -18.34 -8.45
N LYS A 136 13.74 -18.71 -7.25
CA LYS A 136 14.66 -17.89 -6.46
C LYS A 136 15.93 -17.59 -7.28
N PRO A 137 16.42 -16.34 -7.32
CA PRO A 137 17.61 -16.01 -8.08
C PRO A 137 18.82 -16.78 -7.54
N LEU A 138 19.55 -17.43 -8.44
CA LEU A 138 20.78 -18.14 -8.12
C LEU A 138 21.84 -17.14 -7.65
N ARG A 139 22.49 -17.41 -6.52
CA ARG A 139 23.53 -16.54 -5.95
C ARG A 139 24.87 -17.26 -5.99
N PHE A 140 25.83 -16.69 -6.71
CA PHE A 140 27.19 -17.19 -6.79
C PHE A 140 28.14 -16.37 -5.90
N GLN A 141 29.05 -17.04 -5.21
CA GLN A 141 30.19 -16.44 -4.54
C GLN A 141 31.45 -16.74 -5.36
N LEU A 142 31.88 -15.76 -6.16
CA LEU A 142 33.05 -15.89 -7.01
C LEU A 142 34.28 -15.40 -6.24
N LYS A 143 35.38 -16.18 -6.28
CA LYS A 143 36.62 -15.87 -5.56
C LYS A 143 37.42 -14.73 -6.19
N ILE A 144 37.20 -14.45 -7.48
CA ILE A 144 37.95 -13.47 -8.27
C ILE A 144 37.01 -12.31 -8.61
N GLN A 145 37.44 -11.07 -8.32
CA GLN A 145 36.60 -9.88 -8.52
C GLN A 145 36.31 -9.61 -10.00
N GLU A 146 37.28 -9.87 -10.87
CA GLU A 146 37.15 -9.65 -12.31
C GLU A 146 36.07 -10.57 -12.92
N SER A 147 36.07 -11.86 -12.56
CA SER A 147 35.03 -12.78 -13.01
C SER A 147 33.65 -12.40 -12.47
N TYR A 148 33.56 -11.93 -11.23
CA TYR A 148 32.32 -11.38 -10.69
C TYR A 148 31.81 -10.18 -11.49
N ASN A 149 32.68 -9.22 -11.80
CA ASN A 149 32.29 -8.04 -12.56
C ASN A 149 31.80 -8.40 -13.96
N PHE A 150 32.50 -9.31 -14.65
CA PHE A 150 32.13 -9.79 -15.98
C PHE A 150 30.72 -10.40 -16.01
N TYR A 151 30.43 -11.36 -15.13
CA TYR A 151 29.11 -12.00 -15.10
C TYR A 151 28.01 -11.07 -14.59
N LYS A 152 28.33 -10.16 -13.66
CA LYS A 152 27.38 -9.14 -13.19
C LYS A 152 26.97 -8.18 -14.29
N GLN A 153 27.89 -7.79 -15.18
CA GLN A 153 27.61 -6.92 -16.31
C GLN A 153 26.84 -7.64 -17.43
N ASN A 154 26.90 -8.98 -17.49
CA ASN A 154 26.36 -9.78 -18.59
C ASN A 154 25.32 -10.84 -18.15
N PRO A 155 24.25 -10.49 -17.40
CA PRO A 155 23.36 -11.46 -16.77
C PRO A 155 22.60 -12.36 -17.77
N LYS A 156 22.24 -11.83 -18.95
CA LYS A 156 21.58 -12.62 -20.01
C LYS A 156 22.52 -13.68 -20.58
N PHE A 157 23.78 -13.30 -20.82
CA PHE A 157 24.81 -14.22 -21.30
C PHE A 157 25.12 -15.27 -20.24
N THR A 158 25.22 -14.91 -18.97
CA THR A 158 25.41 -15.88 -17.88
C THR A 158 24.29 -16.91 -17.85
N GLY A 159 23.03 -16.48 -17.98
CA GLY A 159 21.90 -17.42 -18.09
C GLY A 159 22.04 -18.36 -19.29
N PHE A 160 22.28 -17.81 -20.48
CA PHE A 160 22.51 -18.58 -21.70
C PHE A 160 23.66 -19.58 -21.56
N LEU A 161 24.80 -19.17 -21.00
CA LEU A 161 25.97 -20.03 -20.82
C LEU A 161 25.65 -21.23 -19.91
N LEU A 162 24.94 -21.01 -18.82
CA LEU A 162 24.58 -22.07 -17.88
C LEU A 162 23.59 -23.07 -18.52
N ASP A 163 22.61 -22.57 -19.27
CA ASP A 163 21.66 -23.41 -19.99
C ASP A 163 22.36 -24.22 -21.11
N GLU A 164 23.23 -23.58 -21.88
CA GLU A 164 23.98 -24.21 -22.98
C GLU A 164 24.92 -25.31 -22.44
N LEU A 165 25.63 -25.04 -21.34
CA LEU A 165 26.48 -26.04 -20.69
C LEU A 165 25.66 -27.25 -20.21
N PHE A 166 24.49 -27.00 -19.64
CA PHE A 166 23.65 -28.07 -19.11
C PHE A 166 22.93 -28.88 -20.21
N ILE A 167 22.49 -28.24 -21.29
CA ILE A 167 21.72 -28.90 -22.36
C ILE A 167 22.66 -29.55 -23.38
N ASN A 168 23.66 -28.80 -23.86
CA ASN A 168 24.42 -29.14 -25.07
C ASN A 168 25.88 -29.53 -24.82
N ARG A 169 26.43 -29.34 -23.60
CA ARG A 169 27.84 -29.63 -23.25
C ARG A 169 27.98 -30.35 -21.89
N LYS A 170 27.17 -31.40 -21.68
CA LYS A 170 27.12 -32.15 -20.41
C LYS A 170 28.41 -32.88 -20.07
N ASP A 171 29.14 -33.34 -21.08
CA ASP A 171 30.47 -33.92 -20.97
C ASP A 171 31.46 -32.95 -20.33
N LEU A 172 31.57 -31.74 -20.90
CA LEU A 172 32.42 -30.69 -20.34
C LEU A 172 31.98 -30.29 -18.92
N LEU A 173 30.67 -30.21 -18.68
CA LEU A 173 30.13 -29.94 -17.34
C LEU A 173 30.51 -31.04 -16.33
N ARG A 174 30.51 -32.32 -16.75
CA ARG A 174 30.96 -33.44 -15.92
C ARG A 174 32.45 -33.36 -15.62
N ASP A 175 33.27 -32.95 -16.57
CA ASP A 175 34.71 -32.79 -16.37
C ASP A 175 35.00 -31.71 -15.31
N PHE A 176 34.32 -30.56 -15.39
CA PHE A 176 34.45 -29.51 -14.37
C PHE A 176 33.95 -29.98 -13.00
N LEU A 177 32.86 -30.76 -12.96
CA LEU A 177 32.33 -31.32 -11.72
C LEU A 177 33.30 -32.32 -11.07
N ASN A 178 33.95 -33.17 -11.88
CA ASN A 178 34.98 -34.09 -11.41
C ASN A 178 36.22 -33.36 -10.87
N GLN A 179 36.64 -32.28 -11.53
CA GLN A 179 37.75 -31.44 -11.05
C GLN A 179 37.40 -30.73 -9.73
N PHE A 180 36.15 -30.27 -9.58
CA PHE A 180 35.68 -29.65 -8.35
C PHE A 180 35.67 -30.63 -7.17
N ILE A 181 35.25 -31.89 -7.39
CA ILE A 181 35.19 -32.92 -6.33
C ILE A 181 36.59 -33.40 -5.92
N LYS A 182 37.56 -33.42 -6.84
CA LYS A 182 38.94 -33.85 -6.57
C LYS A 182 39.79 -32.80 -5.82
N LYS A 183 39.23 -31.63 -5.53
CA LYS A 183 39.93 -30.49 -4.93
C LYS A 183 39.41 -30.22 -3.52
#